data_AF-A0A3D0PCE5-F1
#
_entry.id   AF-A0A3D0PCE5-F1
#
_cell.length_a   1.000
_cell.length_b   1.000
_cell.length_c   1.000
_cell.angle_alpha   90.00
_cell.angle_beta   90.00
_cell.angle_gamma   90.00
#
_symmetry.space_group_name_H-M   'P 1'
#
loop_
_entity.id
_entity.type
_entity.pdbx_description
1 polymer ?
#
loop_
_entity_poly.entity_id
_entity_poly.type
_entity_poly.pdbx_seq_one_letter_code
_entity_poly.pdbx_strand_id
1 'polypeptide(L)' 'SVPTSPSNEAFDASLRSRDPSWGLRSLEQVSALAASHGLQLSGRWAMPANNLTVAYRHSG' A
#
# COMPACT_ATOMS: atom_id res chain seq x y z
N SER A 1 1.50 13.27 3.92
CA SER A 1 2.05 11.90 3.85
C SER A 1 3.06 11.73 4.96
N VAL A 2 3.05 10.61 5.67
CA VAL A 2 4.10 10.30 6.67
C VAL A 2 5.39 9.94 5.92
N PRO A 3 6.56 10.47 6.30
CA PRO A 3 7.83 10.08 5.69
C PRO A 3 8.05 8.57 5.76
N THR A 4 8.51 7.95 4.67
CA THR A 4 8.90 6.54 4.66
C THR A 4 10.17 6.34 5.49
N SER A 5 10.30 5.18 6.14
CA SER A 5 11.55 4.84 6.83
C SER A 5 12.68 4.60 5.82
N PRO A 6 13.96 4.76 6.21
CA PRO A 6 15.10 4.51 5.31
C PRO A 6 15.11 3.09 4.72
N SER A 7 14.64 2.09 5.48
CA SER A 7 14.48 0.72 5.00
C SER A 7 13.45 0.61 3.87
N ASN A 8 12.33 1.35 4.00
CA ASN A 8 11.29 1.39 2.98
C ASN A 8 11.75 2.11 1.71
N GLU A 9 12.58 3.14 1.84
CA GLU A 9 13.17 3.85 0.69
C GLU A 9 14.14 2.95 -0.10
N ALA A 10 15.01 2.21 0.61
CA ALA A 10 15.90 1.24 -0.03
C ALA A 10 15.11 0.11 -0.72
N PHE A 11 14.04 -0.38 -0.07
CA PHE A 11 13.17 -1.38 -0.67
C PHE A 11 12.45 -0.84 -1.91
N ASP A 12 11.92 0.37 -1.87
CA ASP A 12 11.25 1.06 -2.98
C ASP A 12 12.20 1.23 -4.18
N ALA A 13 13.44 1.67 -3.94
CA ALA A 13 14.47 1.73 -4.97
C ALA A 13 14.78 0.35 -5.57
N SER A 14 14.84 -0.70 -4.74
CA SER A 14 15.08 -2.07 -5.20
C SER A 14 13.94 -2.65 -6.04
N LEU A 15 12.71 -2.23 -5.79
CA LEU A 15 11.54 -2.60 -6.60
C LEU A 15 11.61 -1.90 -7.96
N ARG A 16 11.85 -0.59 -7.96
CA ARG A 16 11.88 0.21 -9.19
C ARG A 16 13.06 -0.10 -10.11
N SER A 17 14.17 -0.57 -9.58
CA SER A 17 15.31 -1.02 -10.40
C SER A 17 15.01 -2.29 -11.21
N ARG A 18 14.03 -3.09 -10.77
CA ARG A 18 13.56 -4.30 -11.48
C ARG A 18 12.46 -3.98 -12.47
N ASP A 19 11.53 -3.13 -12.07
CA ASP A 19 10.45 -2.64 -12.92
C ASP A 19 10.06 -1.22 -12.46
N PRO A 20 10.21 -0.20 -13.32
CA PRO A 20 9.87 1.19 -12.97
C PRO A 20 8.41 1.39 -12.52
N SER A 21 7.50 0.50 -12.90
CA SER A 21 6.09 0.54 -12.48
C SER A 21 5.88 0.09 -11.03
N TRP A 22 6.85 -0.61 -10.43
CA TRP A 22 6.78 -1.10 -9.06
C TRP A 22 7.06 0.03 -8.04
N GLY A 23 7.21 -0.37 -6.78
CA GLY A 23 7.50 0.51 -5.67
C GLY A 23 6.35 0.57 -4.67
N LEU A 24 6.60 1.28 -3.57
CA LEU A 24 5.61 1.50 -2.53
C LEU A 24 4.45 2.35 -3.04
N ARG A 25 3.28 2.14 -2.43
CA ARG A 25 2.06 2.93 -2.65
C ARG A 25 1.50 3.34 -1.31
N SER A 26 0.90 4.53 -1.25
CA SER A 26 0.19 4.92 -0.04
C SER A 26 -1.09 4.08 0.07
N LEU A 27 -1.48 3.75 1.31
CA LEU A 27 -2.74 3.05 1.55
C LEU A 27 -3.94 3.85 0.99
N GLU A 28 -3.86 5.18 1.02
CA GLU A 28 -4.87 6.07 0.44
C GLU A 28 -5.03 5.84 -1.07
N GLN A 29 -3.94 5.79 -1.82
CA GLN A 29 -3.96 5.52 -3.26
C GLN A 29 -4.57 4.15 -3.57
N VAL A 30 -4.14 3.12 -2.83
CA VAL A 30 -4.65 1.77 -2.99
C VAL A 30 -6.15 1.70 -2.66
N SER A 31 -6.59 2.40 -1.61
CA SER A 31 -7.99 2.41 -1.18
C SER A 31 -8.88 3.20 -2.13
N ALA A 32 -8.40 4.31 -2.71
CA ALA A 32 -9.12 5.05 -3.73
C ALA A 32 -9.32 4.21 -5.00
N LEU A 33 -8.29 3.47 -5.42
CA LEU A 33 -8.39 2.53 -6.55
C LEU A 33 -9.34 1.38 -6.24
N ALA A 34 -9.29 0.82 -5.04
CA ALA A 34 -10.23 -0.23 -4.61
C ALA A 34 -11.68 0.28 -4.65
N ALA A 35 -11.92 1.49 -4.14
CA ALA A 35 -13.25 2.10 -4.12
C ALA A 35 -13.82 2.31 -5.54
N SER A 36 -12.99 2.67 -6.53
CA SER A 36 -13.45 2.78 -7.93
C SER A 36 -13.88 1.44 -8.54
N HIS A 37 -13.55 0.32 -7.88
CA HIS A 37 -13.93 -1.04 -8.28
C HIS A 37 -14.97 -1.66 -7.33
N GLY A 38 -15.68 -0.86 -6.52
CA GLY A 38 -16.71 -1.36 -5.61
C GLY A 38 -16.16 -2.08 -4.37
N LEU A 39 -14.89 -1.87 -4.04
CA LEU A 39 -14.26 -2.43 -2.85
C LEU A 39 -14.07 -1.33 -1.79
N GLN A 40 -14.66 -1.54 -0.61
CA GLN A 40 -14.56 -0.63 0.52
C GLN A 40 -13.58 -1.17 1.56
N LEU A 41 -12.70 -0.32 2.08
CA LEU A 41 -11.76 -0.68 3.13
C LEU A 41 -12.53 -1.07 4.40
N SER A 42 -12.37 -2.32 4.85
CA SER A 42 -13.07 -2.87 6.03
C SER A 42 -12.14 -3.20 7.20
N GLY A 43 -10.84 -3.21 6.98
CA GLY A 43 -9.88 -3.49 8.05
C GLY A 43 -8.46 -3.06 7.71
N ARG A 44 -7.74 -2.60 8.73
CA ARG A 44 -6.33 -2.20 8.65
C ARG A 44 -5.64 -2.56 9.96
N TRP A 45 -4.58 -3.36 9.87
CA TRP A 45 -3.78 -3.76 11.03
C TRP A 45 -2.30 -3.49 10.76
N ALA A 46 -1.64 -2.87 11.72
CA ALA A 46 -0.19 -2.68 11.69
C ALA A 46 0.50 -4.01 11.97
N MET A 47 1.49 -4.34 11.16
CA MET A 47 2.31 -5.54 11.29
C MET A 47 3.78 -5.16 11.53
N PRO A 48 4.62 -6.09 12.03
CA PRO A 48 6.04 -5.83 12.19
C PRO A 48 6.72 -5.37 10.89
N ALA A 49 7.89 -4.73 11.03
CA ALA A 49 8.72 -4.26 9.91
C ALA A 49 8.02 -3.30 8.93
N ASN A 50 7.23 -2.34 9.45
CA ASN A 50 6.51 -1.33 8.67
C ASN A 50 5.49 -1.89 7.66
N ASN A 51 4.95 -3.09 7.93
CA ASN A 51 3.96 -3.72 7.06
C ASN A 51 2.53 -3.41 7.51
N LEU A 52 1.59 -3.52 6.58
CA LEU A 52 0.16 -3.40 6.84
C LEU A 52 -0.57 -4.63 6.29
N THR A 53 -1.47 -5.19 7.10
CA THR A 53 -2.53 -6.07 6.61
C THR A 53 -3.77 -5.22 6.34
N VAL A 54 -4.34 -5.34 5.15
CA VAL A 54 -5.46 -4.52 4.69
C VAL A 54 -6.55 -5.45 4.15
N ALA A 55 -7.77 -5.29 4.63
CA ALA A 55 -8.93 -6.05 4.17
C ALA A 55 -9.93 -5.12 3.48
N TYR A 56 -10.39 -5.53 2.30
CA TYR A 56 -11.46 -4.88 1.55
C TYR A 56 -12.66 -5.80 1.45
N ARG A 57 -13.86 -5.23 1.46
CA ARG A 57 -15.12 -5.93 1.20
C ARG A 57 -15.80 -5.33 -0.02
N HIS A 58 -16.52 -6.15 -0.78
CA HIS A 58 -17.40 -5.63 -1.82
C HIS A 58 -18.52 -4.80 -1.17
N SER A 59 -18.69 -3.57 -1.61
CA SER A 59 -19.95 -2.84 -1.42
C SER A 59 -20.93 -3.41 -2.44
N GLY A 60 -21.78 -4.33 -1.99
CA GLY A 60 -22.93 -4.78 -2.77
C GLY A 60 -23.89 -3.63 -3.08
#